data_AF-A0A2R6DWJ3-F1
#
_entry.id   AF-A0A2R6DWJ3-F1
#
_cell.length_a   1.000
_cell.length_b   1.000
_cell.length_c   1.000
_cell.angle_alpha   90.00
_cell.angle_beta   90.00
_cell.angle_gamma   90.00
#
_symmetry.space_group_name_H-M   'P 1'
#
loop_
_entity.id
_entity.type
_entity.pdbx_description
1 polymer ?
#
loop_
_entity_poly.entity_id
_entity_poly.type
_entity_poly.pdbx_seq_one_letter_code
_entity_poly.pdbx_strand_id
1 'polypeptide(L)'
;MSRVPLSDEETRIVFAGEAAAGFAALDASQQEEVITRLLNIVMSEAPPSSFVHERIANLDIITVGDQGRLYTKVVDEIPRGNTEYHVIFLFFIDPFHDYPHKALAEYSPEAEEKAETATSLETVDDVEEYLEELDALDEDDLRELLP
;
A
#
# COMPACT_ATOMS: atom_id res chain seq x y z
N MET A 1 -13.06 -24.57 8.66
CA MET A 1 -11.72 -24.89 9.18
C MET A 1 -11.05 -23.56 9.44
N SER A 2 -10.74 -23.21 10.69
CA SER A 2 -9.96 -22.01 11.00
C SER A 2 -8.52 -22.25 10.60
N ARG A 3 -8.01 -21.44 9.68
CA ARG A 3 -6.57 -21.31 9.47
C ARG A 3 -6.05 -20.45 10.62
N VAL A 4 -5.07 -20.96 11.34
CA VAL A 4 -4.31 -20.19 12.33
C VAL A 4 -3.13 -19.61 11.55
N PRO A 5 -2.98 -18.29 11.43
CA PRO A 5 -1.83 -17.68 10.79
C PRO A 5 -0.55 -18.12 11.51
N LEU A 6 0.50 -18.42 10.75
CA LEU A 6 1.82 -18.82 11.30
C LEU A 6 2.77 -17.61 11.45
N SER A 7 2.34 -16.43 11.01
CA SER A 7 2.97 -15.15 11.33
C SER A 7 1.87 -14.17 11.73
N ASP A 8 2.09 -13.45 12.83
CA ASP A 8 1.23 -12.35 13.27
C ASP A 8 1.54 -11.06 12.48
N GLU A 9 2.32 -11.16 11.40
CA GLU A 9 2.68 -10.05 10.53
C GLU A 9 1.48 -9.61 9.69
N GLU A 10 1.10 -8.35 9.83
CA GLU A 10 -0.05 -7.75 9.18
C GLU A 10 0.39 -6.62 8.24
N THR A 11 -0.05 -6.67 6.99
CA THR A 11 0.17 -5.58 6.03
C THR A 11 -1.08 -4.71 5.96
N ARG A 12 -0.94 -3.41 6.21
CA ARG A 12 -2.02 -2.43 6.05
C ARG A 12 -1.82 -1.56 4.82
N ILE A 13 -2.92 -1.17 4.17
CA ILE A 13 -2.90 -0.30 2.99
C ILE A 13 -3.50 1.07 3.34
N VAL A 14 -2.74 2.14 3.09
CA VAL A 14 -3.25 3.51 3.25
C VAL A 14 -3.44 4.12 1.87
N PHE A 15 -4.68 4.50 1.52
CA PHE A 15 -4.92 5.36 0.35
C PHE A 15 -4.55 6.80 0.69
N ALA A 16 -3.33 7.20 0.36
CA ALA A 16 -2.80 8.53 0.59
C ALA A 16 -2.89 9.43 -0.65
N GLY A 17 -2.90 10.75 -0.43
CA GLY A 17 -2.90 11.73 -1.52
C GLY A 17 -4.11 11.57 -2.46
N GLU A 18 -3.84 11.38 -3.75
CA GLU A 18 -4.88 11.29 -4.79
C GLU A 18 -5.38 9.87 -5.04
N ALA A 19 -4.82 8.85 -4.37
CA ALA A 19 -5.12 7.45 -4.66
C ALA A 19 -6.60 7.10 -4.50
N ALA A 20 -7.27 7.60 -3.45
CA ALA A 20 -8.70 7.34 -3.24
C ALA A 20 -9.56 7.92 -4.38
N ALA A 21 -9.25 9.14 -4.83
CA ALA A 21 -9.93 9.76 -5.96
C ALA A 21 -9.61 9.05 -7.28
N GLY A 22 -8.35 8.65 -7.48
CA GLY A 22 -7.90 7.86 -8.62
C GLY A 22 -8.62 6.52 -8.69
N PHE A 23 -8.72 5.80 -7.58
CA PHE A 23 -9.44 4.53 -7.46
C PHE A 23 -10.93 4.69 -7.80
N ALA A 24 -11.60 5.71 -7.25
CA ALA A 24 -13.01 5.98 -7.51
C ALA A 24 -13.31 6.35 -8.99
N ALA A 25 -12.30 6.84 -9.72
CA ALA A 25 -12.42 7.17 -11.14
C ALA A 25 -12.20 5.97 -12.09
N LEU A 26 -11.70 4.84 -11.58
CA LEU A 26 -11.53 3.60 -12.34
C LEU A 26 -12.89 2.97 -12.67
N ASP A 27 -12.94 2.18 -13.74
CA ASP A 27 -14.08 1.30 -13.98
C ASP A 27 -14.09 0.09 -13.03
N ALA A 28 -15.23 -0.62 -12.97
CA ALA A 28 -15.40 -1.74 -12.03
C ALA A 28 -14.35 -2.85 -12.22
N SER A 29 -13.95 -3.16 -13.46
CA SER A 29 -12.93 -4.18 -13.71
C SER A 29 -11.54 -3.75 -13.25
N GLN A 30 -11.20 -2.48 -13.47
CA GLN A 30 -9.95 -1.89 -12.99
C GLN A 30 -9.90 -1.81 -11.45
N GLN A 31 -11.02 -1.46 -10.82
CA GLN A 31 -11.14 -1.49 -9.35
C GLN A 31 -10.95 -2.91 -8.82
N GLU A 32 -11.61 -3.90 -9.43
CA GLU A 32 -11.46 -5.31 -9.06
C GLU A 32 -10.01 -5.79 -9.20
N GLU A 33 -9.31 -5.40 -10.26
CA GLU A 33 -7.89 -5.75 -10.45
C GLU A 33 -6.98 -5.14 -9.36
N VAL A 34 -7.18 -3.87 -9.03
CA VAL A 34 -6.43 -3.17 -7.97
C VAL A 34 -6.68 -3.82 -6.61
N ILE A 35 -7.94 -4.00 -6.23
CA ILE A 35 -8.29 -4.62 -4.94
C ILE A 35 -7.79 -6.06 -4.86
N THR A 36 -7.98 -6.85 -5.92
CA THR A 36 -7.44 -8.22 -5.99
C THR A 36 -5.92 -8.23 -5.84
N ARG A 37 -5.21 -7.27 -6.44
CA ARG A 37 -3.76 -7.17 -6.31
C ARG A 37 -3.34 -6.82 -4.88
N LEU A 38 -4.01 -5.88 -4.23
CA LEU A 38 -3.75 -5.48 -2.85
C LEU A 38 -4.06 -6.63 -1.87
N LEU A 39 -5.20 -7.31 -2.03
CA LEU A 39 -5.55 -8.50 -1.26
C LEU A 39 -4.48 -9.60 -1.37
N ASN A 40 -3.97 -9.86 -2.57
CA ASN A 40 -2.90 -10.85 -2.76
C ASN A 40 -1.61 -10.49 -2.00
N ILE A 41 -1.35 -9.19 -1.79
CA ILE A 41 -0.18 -8.72 -1.05
C ILE A 41 -0.45 -8.83 0.46
N VAL A 42 -1.58 -8.32 0.93
CA VAL A 42 -1.97 -8.35 2.35
C VAL A 42 -2.08 -9.78 2.89
N MET A 43 -2.58 -10.71 2.07
CA MET A 43 -2.70 -12.12 2.44
C MET A 43 -1.39 -12.92 2.26
N SER A 44 -0.30 -12.29 1.83
CA SER A 44 0.96 -12.98 1.60
C SER A 44 1.79 -13.09 2.87
N GLU A 45 2.46 -14.23 3.05
CA GLU A 45 3.50 -14.38 4.08
C GLU A 45 4.81 -13.67 3.68
N ALA A 46 4.92 -13.16 2.45
CA ALA A 46 6.10 -12.41 2.01
C ALA A 46 5.94 -10.93 2.36
N PRO A 47 7.02 -10.23 2.80
CA PRO A 47 6.95 -8.81 3.12
C PRO A 47 6.52 -8.02 1.87
N PRO A 48 5.76 -6.93 2.02
CA PRO A 48 5.22 -6.20 0.89
C PRO A 48 6.30 -5.64 -0.04
N SER A 49 7.52 -5.39 0.46
CA SER A 49 8.64 -4.94 -0.38
C SER A 49 9.05 -5.97 -1.45
N SER A 50 8.73 -7.24 -1.26
CA SER A 50 9.00 -8.30 -2.23
C SER A 50 8.13 -8.19 -3.50
N PHE A 51 7.03 -7.45 -3.43
CA PHE A 51 6.10 -7.22 -4.55
C PHE A 51 6.44 -5.97 -5.37
N VAL A 52 7.45 -5.20 -4.95
CA VAL A 52 7.93 -4.02 -5.67
C VAL A 52 8.60 -4.45 -6.97
N HIS A 53 8.04 -4.01 -8.09
CA HIS A 53 8.55 -4.28 -9.43
C HIS A 53 9.72 -3.36 -9.80
N GLU A 54 9.58 -2.07 -9.47
CA GLU A 54 10.54 -1.03 -9.84
C GLU A 54 10.61 0.02 -8.71
N ARG A 55 11.76 0.67 -8.57
CA ARG A 55 11.93 1.82 -7.69
C ARG A 55 12.38 3.03 -8.49
N ILE A 56 11.68 4.16 -8.31
CA ILE A 56 12.04 5.44 -8.90
C ILE A 56 12.23 6.44 -7.77
N ALA A 57 13.49 6.84 -7.55
CA ALA A 57 13.88 7.64 -6.38
C ALA A 57 13.36 7.00 -5.08
N ASN A 58 12.42 7.68 -4.38
CA ASN A 58 11.86 7.22 -3.12
C ASN A 58 10.54 6.45 -3.27
N LEU A 59 9.99 6.34 -4.49
CA LEU A 59 8.76 5.61 -4.79
C LEU A 59 9.04 4.15 -5.14
N ASP A 60 8.19 3.30 -4.60
CA ASP A 60 8.07 1.89 -4.97
C ASP A 60 6.93 1.75 -5.98
N ILE A 61 7.11 0.94 -7.01
CA ILE A 61 6.11 0.68 -8.04
C ILE A 61 5.69 -0.78 -7.97
N ILE A 62 4.39 -1.02 -7.81
CA ILE A 62 3.80 -2.35 -7.85
C ILE A 62 2.93 -2.44 -9.11
N THR A 63 3.09 -3.52 -9.87
CA THR A 63 2.28 -3.76 -11.07
C THR A 63 0.93 -4.37 -10.72
N VAL A 64 -0.10 -3.97 -11.47
CA VAL A 64 -1.47 -4.51 -11.40
C VAL A 64 -1.99 -4.76 -12.82
N GLY A 65 -2.59 -5.93 -13.06
CA GLY A 65 -3.00 -6.33 -14.41
C GLY A 65 -1.82 -6.36 -15.39
N ASP A 66 -2.11 -6.12 -16.67
CA ASP A 66 -1.10 -6.13 -17.74
C ASP A 66 -0.34 -4.80 -17.87
N GLN A 67 -1.00 -3.67 -17.57
CA GLN A 67 -0.45 -2.33 -17.79
C GLN A 67 -0.59 -1.40 -16.59
N GLY A 68 -1.32 -1.77 -15.54
CA GLY A 68 -1.54 -0.88 -14.41
C GLY A 68 -0.31 -0.77 -13.49
N ARG A 69 -0.12 0.41 -12.91
CA ARG A 69 0.94 0.71 -11.94
C ARG A 69 0.37 1.40 -10.72
N LEU A 70 0.76 0.89 -9.56
CA LEU A 70 0.52 1.47 -8.25
C LEU A 70 1.80 2.16 -7.80
N TYR A 71 1.73 3.47 -7.57
CA TYR A 71 2.84 4.25 -7.04
C TYR A 71 2.70 4.32 -5.54
N THR A 72 3.64 3.70 -4.85
CA THR A 72 3.54 3.45 -3.42
C THR A 72 4.80 3.89 -2.69
N LYS A 73 4.68 3.91 -1.36
CA LYS A 73 5.81 3.69 -0.47
C LYS A 73 5.55 2.45 0.34
N VAL A 74 6.47 1.50 0.30
CA VAL A 74 6.41 0.30 1.12
C VAL A 74 7.34 0.47 2.31
N VAL A 75 6.81 0.25 3.51
CA VAL A 75 7.57 0.23 4.75
C VAL A 75 7.33 -1.10 5.44
N ASP A 76 8.35 -1.95 5.44
CA ASP A 76 8.32 -3.22 6.17
C ASP A 76 8.77 -3.00 7.63
N GLU A 77 8.31 -3.88 8.52
CA GLU A 77 8.77 -4.02 9.92
C GLU A 77 8.65 -2.73 10.73
N ILE A 78 7.42 -2.26 10.95
CA ILE A 78 7.12 -1.11 11.82
C ILE A 78 6.48 -1.58 13.14
N PRO A 79 6.96 -1.10 14.32
CA PRO A 79 8.17 -0.30 14.53
C PRO A 79 9.44 -1.11 14.19
N ARG A 80 10.54 -0.43 13.87
CA ARG A 80 11.78 -1.07 13.37
C ARG A 80 12.23 -2.26 14.23
N GLY A 81 12.39 -3.42 13.58
CA GLY A 81 12.84 -4.65 14.23
C GLY A 81 11.71 -5.45 14.88
N ASN A 82 10.46 -4.98 14.76
CA ASN A 82 9.25 -5.78 14.92
C ASN A 82 8.70 -6.10 13.52
N THR A 83 8.44 -7.37 13.22
CA THR A 83 7.88 -7.79 11.94
C THR A 83 6.35 -7.76 11.91
N GLU A 84 5.71 -7.47 13.05
CA GLU A 84 4.26 -7.52 13.27
C GLU A 84 3.46 -6.62 12.33
N TYR A 85 3.96 -5.44 11.94
CA TYR A 85 3.27 -4.59 10.98
C TYR A 85 4.14 -4.21 9.79
N HIS A 86 3.50 -4.16 8.64
CA HIS A 86 4.00 -3.55 7.41
C HIS A 86 2.95 -2.58 6.88
N VAL A 87 3.35 -1.52 6.19
CA VAL A 87 2.42 -0.56 5.59
C VAL A 87 2.78 -0.24 4.15
N ILE A 88 1.75 -0.16 3.30
CA ILE A 88 1.85 0.35 1.94
C ILE A 88 1.04 1.64 1.85
N PHE A 89 1.72 2.76 1.65
CA PHE A 89 1.07 4.02 1.28
C PHE A 89 0.87 4.02 -0.23
N LEU A 90 -0.37 3.94 -0.70
CA LEU A 90 -0.70 4.12 -2.11
C LEU A 90 -0.97 5.59 -2.39
N PHE A 91 -0.19 6.21 -3.27
CA PHE A 91 -0.32 7.63 -3.60
C PHE A 91 -1.05 7.89 -4.91
N PHE A 92 -0.83 7.01 -5.90
CA PHE A 92 -1.38 7.19 -7.24
C PHE A 92 -1.58 5.86 -7.95
N ILE A 93 -2.62 5.79 -8.77
CA ILE A 93 -2.96 4.64 -9.60
C ILE A 93 -2.93 5.07 -11.06
N ASP A 94 -2.05 4.44 -11.85
CA ASP A 94 -1.99 4.61 -13.30
C ASP A 94 -2.48 3.33 -13.99
N PRO A 95 -3.74 3.28 -14.46
CA PRO A 95 -4.31 2.07 -15.04
C PRO A 95 -3.76 1.71 -16.43
N PHE A 96 -3.09 2.64 -17.12
CA PHE A 96 -2.68 2.45 -18.52
C PHE A 96 -1.17 2.54 -18.74
N HIS A 97 -0.39 2.80 -17.68
CA HIS A 97 1.03 3.10 -17.79
C HIS A 97 1.31 4.22 -18.82
N ASP A 98 0.42 5.20 -18.87
CA ASP A 98 0.53 6.35 -19.79
C ASP A 98 1.19 7.56 -19.11
N TYR A 99 1.56 7.44 -17.83
CA TYR A 99 2.19 8.55 -17.12
C TYR A 99 3.65 8.74 -17.59
N PRO A 100 4.02 9.94 -18.07
CA PRO A 100 5.39 10.19 -18.48
C PRO A 100 6.32 10.16 -17.27
N HIS A 101 7.34 9.28 -17.30
CA HIS A 101 8.39 9.09 -16.29
C HIS A 101 8.97 10.40 -15.68
N LYS A 102 8.94 11.52 -16.40
CA LYS A 102 9.45 12.82 -15.94
C LYS A 102 8.53 13.55 -14.96
N ALA A 103 7.23 13.23 -14.92
CA ALA A 103 6.27 13.85 -14.02
C ALA A 103 6.27 13.21 -12.62
N LEU A 104 6.78 11.98 -12.49
CA LEU A 104 6.90 11.21 -11.24
C LEU A 104 8.13 11.57 -10.40
N ALA A 105 8.87 12.61 -10.79
CA ALA A 105 10.14 12.96 -10.18
C ALA A 105 9.98 13.61 -8.78
N GLU A 106 8.77 14.06 -8.42
CA GLU A 106 8.55 14.77 -7.16
C GLU A 106 7.56 13.99 -6.28
N TYR A 107 8.12 13.41 -5.23
CA TYR A 107 7.39 12.90 -4.08
C TYR A 107 6.56 14.06 -3.51
N SER A 108 5.24 13.90 -3.32
CA SER A 108 4.48 14.97 -2.68
C SER A 108 4.98 15.12 -1.24
N PRO A 109 5.16 16.34 -0.71
CA PRO A 109 5.64 16.54 0.67
C PRO A 109 4.78 15.80 1.71
N GLU A 110 3.47 15.70 1.46
CA GLU A 110 2.55 14.96 2.33
C GLU A 110 2.82 13.44 2.33
N ALA A 111 3.16 12.88 1.17
CA ALA A 111 3.58 11.49 1.07
C ALA A 111 4.89 11.25 1.83
N GLU A 112 5.82 12.23 1.80
CA GLU A 112 7.12 12.17 2.48
C GLU A 112 6.92 12.13 3.98
N GLU A 113 6.13 13.07 4.49
CA GLU A 113 5.81 13.19 5.90
C GLU A 113 5.14 11.92 6.45
N LYS A 114 4.19 11.34 5.71
CA LYS A 114 3.53 10.08 6.10
C LYS A 114 4.51 8.91 6.19
N ALA A 115 5.35 8.74 5.16
CA ALA A 115 6.36 7.69 5.14
C ALA A 115 7.42 7.87 6.24
N GLU A 116 7.90 9.10 6.45
CA GLU A 116 8.87 9.42 7.49
C GLU A 116 8.30 9.16 8.88
N THR A 117 7.05 9.60 9.12
CA THR A 117 6.35 9.37 10.39
C THR A 117 6.25 7.89 10.70
N ALA A 118 5.76 7.08 9.76
CA ALA A 118 5.66 5.62 9.92
C ALA A 118 7.00 4.97 10.31
N THR A 119 8.10 5.42 9.70
CA THR A 119 9.45 4.89 10.00
C THR A 119 10.05 5.39 11.31
N SER A 120 9.42 6.37 11.96
CA SER A 120 9.86 6.98 13.22
C SER A 120 9.15 6.42 14.46
N LEU A 121 8.10 5.62 14.27
CA LEU A 121 7.33 4.98 15.35
C LEU A 121 8.19 3.93 16.06
N GLU A 122 8.14 3.94 17.40
CA GLU A 122 9.01 3.10 18.24
C GLU A 122 8.26 1.94 18.93
N THR A 123 6.92 2.01 19.00
CA THR A 123 6.09 0.98 19.65
C THR A 123 4.95 0.51 18.75
N VAL A 124 4.40 -0.67 19.05
CA VAL A 124 3.27 -1.25 18.31
C VAL A 124 2.00 -0.42 18.53
N ASP A 125 1.72 -0.02 19.77
CA ASP A 125 0.57 0.82 20.10
C ASP A 125 0.58 2.13 19.29
N ASP A 126 1.75 2.77 19.12
CA ASP A 126 1.88 3.99 18.30
C ASP A 126 1.63 3.71 16.80
N VAL A 127 1.97 2.50 16.33
CA VAL A 127 1.70 2.05 14.95
C VAL A 127 0.20 1.83 14.74
N GLU A 128 -0.48 1.17 15.68
CA GLU A 128 -1.93 0.96 15.61
C GLU A 128 -2.68 2.30 15.59
N GLU A 129 -2.37 3.23 16.50
CA GLU A 129 -3.00 4.56 16.55
C GLU A 129 -2.76 5.32 15.23
N TYR A 130 -1.54 5.29 14.72
CA TYR A 130 -1.19 5.95 13.45
C TYR A 130 -1.93 5.36 12.24
N LEU A 131 -2.11 4.04 12.20
CA LEU A 131 -2.84 3.35 11.13
C LEU A 131 -4.34 3.62 11.21
N GLU A 132 -4.91 3.69 12.41
CA GLU A 132 -6.31 4.09 12.63
C GLU A 132 -6.55 5.54 12.18
N GLU A 133 -5.66 6.47 12.52
CA GLU A 133 -5.75 7.88 12.09
C GLU A 133 -5.74 8.05 10.56
N LEU A 134 -5.17 7.10 9.83
CA LEU A 134 -5.05 7.12 8.37
C LEU A 134 -6.10 6.29 7.64
N ASP A 135 -7.09 5.76 8.36
CA ASP A 135 -8.10 4.82 7.82
C ASP A 135 -7.42 3.66 7.05
N ALA A 136 -6.37 3.09 7.64
CA ALA A 136 -5.58 2.04 6.99
C ALA A 136 -6.37 0.74 6.84
N LEU A 137 -6.47 0.25 5.59
CA LEU A 137 -7.29 -0.88 5.20
C LEU A 137 -6.57 -2.21 5.44
N ASP A 138 -7.28 -3.17 6.02
CA ASP A 138 -6.86 -4.57 6.10
C ASP A 138 -7.53 -5.49 5.05
N GLU A 139 -7.33 -6.80 5.22
CA GLU A 139 -7.92 -7.84 4.37
C GLU A 139 -9.44 -7.74 4.30
N ASP A 140 -10.11 -7.49 5.42
CA ASP A 140 -11.57 -7.47 5.47
C ASP A 140 -12.10 -6.17 4.86
N ASP A 141 -11.48 -5.03 5.14
CA ASP A 141 -11.84 -3.75 4.49
C ASP A 141 -11.69 -3.82 2.97
N LEU A 142 -10.57 -4.39 2.48
CA LEU A 142 -10.35 -4.55 1.04
C LEU A 142 -11.38 -5.48 0.40
N ARG A 143 -11.87 -6.50 1.10
CA ARG A 143 -12.94 -7.37 0.59
C ARG A 143 -14.27 -6.64 0.48
N GLU A 144 -14.57 -5.71 1.38
CA GLU A 144 -15.79 -4.90 1.29
C GLU A 144 -15.77 -3.92 0.10
N LEU A 145 -14.58 -3.59 -0.40
CA LEU A 145 -14.39 -2.74 -1.59
C LEU A 145 -14.50 -3.50 -2.92
N LEU A 146 -14.60 -4.84 -2.91
CA LEU A 146 -14.81 -5.61 -4.15
C LEU A 146 -16.25 -5.38 -4.69
N PRO A 147 -16.39 -5.02 -5.98
CA PRO A 147 -17.70 -4.75 -6.61
C PRO A 147 -18.58 -5.99 -6.84
#